data_AF-A0A3D1U2Y8-F1
#
_entry.id   AF-A0A3D1U2Y8-F1
#
_cell.length_a   1.000
_cell.length_b   1.000
_cell.length_c   1.000
_cell.angle_alpha   90.00
_cell.angle_beta   90.00
_cell.angle_gamma   90.00
#
_symmetry.space_group_name_H-M   'P 1'
#
loop_
_entity.id
_entity.type
_entity.pdbx_description
1 polymer ?
#
loop_
_entity_poly.entity_id
_entity_poly.type
_entity_poly.pdbx_seq_one_letter_code
_entity_poly.pdbx_strand_id
1 'polypeptide(L)' 'MAEGAPLPLVDLAVPPFPDLPTSGDAAGLGADLAEPTAPAAIVEAALTRFGTIDVLVNAAGWSGLAAESSPPSVA' A
#
# COMPACT_ATOMS: atom_id res chain seq x y z
N MET A 1 -6.11 20.81 -0.54
CA MET A 1 -5.46 19.77 -1.35
C MET A 1 -3.97 19.94 -1.15
N ALA A 2 -3.30 18.94 -0.58
CA ALA A 2 -1.92 19.03 -0.08
C ALA A 2 -0.96 18.65 -1.20
N GLU A 3 -0.48 19.65 -1.95
CA GLU A 3 0.60 19.49 -2.90
C GLU A 3 1.94 19.55 -2.13
N GLY A 4 2.82 18.55 -2.29
CA GLY A 4 4.15 18.51 -1.64
C GLY A 4 4.23 17.85 -0.26
N ALA A 5 3.21 17.12 0.20
CA ALA A 5 3.34 16.32 1.42
C ALA A 5 4.28 15.12 1.20
N PRO A 6 5.07 14.71 2.21
CA PRO A 6 5.86 13.49 2.12
C PRO A 6 4.94 12.26 2.06
N LEU A 7 5.15 11.40 1.07
CA LEU A 7 4.30 10.24 0.79
C LEU A 7 5.11 8.92 0.75
N PRO A 8 4.86 7.99 1.68
CA PRO A 8 5.24 6.59 1.48
C PRO A 8 4.28 5.93 0.47
N LEU A 9 4.84 5.32 -0.57
CA LEU A 9 4.14 4.53 -1.57
C LEU A 9 4.54 3.06 -1.42
N VAL A 10 3.55 2.18 -1.36
CA VAL A 10 3.76 0.74 -1.23
C VAL A 10 3.17 0.04 -2.44
N ASP A 11 3.95 -0.84 -3.05
CA ASP A 11 3.51 -1.69 -4.17
C ASP A 11 4.02 -3.12 -3.97
N LEU A 12 3.36 -4.07 -4.63
CA LEU A 12 3.80 -5.46 -4.74
C LEU A 12 5.09 -5.59 -5.58
N ALA A 13 5.32 -4.68 -6.52
CA ALA A 13 6.43 -4.73 -7.45
C ALA A 13 7.79 -4.50 -6.79
N VAL A 14 8.82 -5.22 -7.27
CA VAL A 14 10.23 -5.01 -6.91
C VAL A 14 11.07 -4.84 -8.18
N PRO A 15 11.75 -3.69 -8.40
CA PRO A 15 11.71 -2.50 -7.55
C PRO A 15 10.35 -1.79 -7.61
N PRO A 16 9.86 -1.25 -6.48
CA PRO A 16 8.62 -0.48 -6.47
C PRO A 16 8.86 0.86 -7.18
N PHE A 17 7.98 1.20 -8.12
CA PHE A 17 7.92 2.50 -8.83
C PHE A 17 9.26 3.02 -9.40
N PRO A 18 9.68 2.53 -10.57
CA PRO A 18 11.01 2.83 -11.15
C PRO A 18 11.27 4.32 -11.46
N ASP A 19 10.22 5.13 -11.60
CA ASP A 19 10.31 6.55 -11.93
C ASP A 19 10.02 7.50 -10.75
N LEU A 20 10.05 6.99 -9.50
CA LEU A 20 9.85 7.88 -8.35
C LEU A 20 11.00 8.89 -8.22
N PRO A 21 10.69 10.18 -8.04
CA PRO A 21 11.71 11.17 -7.72
C PRO A 21 12.38 10.77 -6.40
N THR A 22 13.71 10.74 -6.39
CA THR A 22 14.54 10.53 -5.18
C THR A 22 14.51 11.70 -4.20
N SER A 23 13.69 12.72 -4.48
CA SER A 23 13.39 13.83 -3.57
C SER A 23 12.87 13.31 -2.23
N GLY A 24 13.21 13.99 -1.13
CA GLY A 24 12.91 13.57 0.24
C GLY A 24 11.42 13.29 0.53
N ASP A 25 10.54 13.79 -0.32
CA ASP A 25 9.08 13.78 -0.17
C ASP A 25 8.40 12.51 -0.71
N ALA A 26 9.14 11.57 -1.30
CA ALA A 26 8.58 10.29 -1.73
C ALA A 26 9.50 9.11 -1.38
N ALA A 27 8.92 8.01 -0.93
CA ALA A 27 9.64 6.76 -0.68
C ALA A 27 8.82 5.57 -1.18
N GLY A 28 9.42 4.73 -2.02
CA GLY A 28 8.84 3.47 -2.49
C GLY A 28 9.26 2.29 -1.61
N LEU A 29 8.31 1.45 -1.22
CA LEU A 29 8.53 0.19 -0.52
C LEU A 29 7.83 -0.96 -1.26
N GLY A 30 8.57 -2.03 -1.54
CA GLY A 30 8.03 -3.25 -2.13
C GLY A 30 7.52 -4.16 -1.01
N ALA A 31 6.22 -4.45 -0.96
CA ALA A 31 5.64 -5.34 0.05
C ALA A 31 4.36 -6.02 -0.45
N ASP A 32 4.19 -7.29 -0.09
CA ASP A 32 2.95 -8.02 -0.32
C ASP A 32 2.01 -7.90 0.88
N LEU A 33 0.89 -7.20 0.70
CA LEU A 33 -0.13 -7.03 1.73
C LEU A 33 -0.91 -8.32 2.05
N ALA A 34 -0.75 -9.38 1.26
CA ALA A 34 -1.23 -10.71 1.61
C ALA A 34 -0.42 -11.33 2.77
N GLU A 35 0.83 -10.92 2.94
CA GLU A 35 1.68 -11.38 4.04
C GLU A 35 1.25 -10.75 5.36
N PRO A 36 0.93 -11.53 6.41
CA PRO A 36 0.41 -11.00 7.67
C PRO A 36 1.33 -9.98 8.36
N THR A 37 2.63 -10.03 8.09
CA THR A 37 3.64 -9.15 8.70
C THR A 37 3.86 -7.86 7.91
N ALA A 38 3.42 -7.78 6.65
CA ALA A 38 3.69 -6.64 5.78
C ALA A 38 3.07 -5.32 6.29
N PRO A 39 1.81 -5.27 6.77
CA PRO A 39 1.23 -4.02 7.26
C PRO A 39 2.03 -3.37 8.38
N ALA A 40 2.52 -4.18 9.34
CA ALA A 40 3.34 -3.68 10.44
C ALA A 40 4.67 -3.11 9.94
N ALA A 41 5.35 -3.83 9.05
CA ALA A 41 6.63 -3.39 8.47
C ALA A 41 6.50 -2.07 7.67
N ILE A 42 5.40 -1.90 6.93
CA ILE A 42 5.09 -0.67 6.19
C ILE A 42 4.93 0.52 7.14
N VAL A 43 4.14 0.34 8.19
CA VAL A 43 3.86 1.40 9.18
C VAL A 43 5.15 1.78 9.92
N GLU A 44 5.94 0.81 10.35
CA GLU A 44 7.23 1.06 10.99
C GLU A 44 8.20 1.82 10.08
N ALA A 45 8.28 1.46 8.80
CA ALA A 45 9.11 2.17 7.83
C ALA A 45 8.65 3.62 7.62
N ALA A 46 7.34 3.85 7.48
CA ALA A 46 6.77 5.19 7.32
C ALA A 46 7.01 6.06 8.57
N LEU A 47 6.77 5.52 9.77
CA LEU A 47 7.01 6.23 11.04
C LEU A 47 8.49 6.53 11.26
N THR A 48 9.38 5.59 10.96
CA THR A 48 10.83 5.78 11.09
C THR A 48 11.32 6.92 10.20
N ARG A 49 10.74 7.07 9.00
CA ARG A 49 11.16 8.07 8.02
C ARG A 49 10.50 9.44 8.23
N PHE A 50 9.21 9.47 8.53
CA PHE A 50 8.41 10.69 8.50
C PHE A 50 7.85 11.10 9.87
N GLY A 51 7.99 10.24 10.89
CA GLY A 51 7.59 10.52 12.28
C GLY A 51 6.09 10.37 12.57
N THR A 52 5.21 10.67 11.62
CA THR A 52 3.75 10.51 11.75
C THR A 52 3.12 9.99 10.46
N ILE A 53 1.92 9.43 10.58
CA ILE A 53 1.05 9.06 9.44
C ILE A 53 -0.28 9.79 9.65
N ASP A 54 -0.48 10.88 8.92
CA ASP A 54 -1.73 11.65 9.01
C ASP A 54 -2.85 11.01 8.19
N VAL A 55 -2.50 10.34 7.09
CA VAL A 55 -3.45 9.71 6.16
C VAL A 55 -2.91 8.36 5.71
N LEU A 56 -3.75 7.33 5.77
CA LEU A 56 -3.49 6.02 5.19
C LEU A 56 -4.52 5.74 4.09
N VAL A 57 -4.05 5.49 2.88
CA VAL A 57 -4.88 5.07 1.75
C VAL A 57 -4.54 3.64 1.40
N ASN A 58 -5.50 2.72 1.55
CA ASN A 58 -5.38 1.37 1.01
C ASN A 58 -5.88 1.36 -0.44
N ALA A 59 -4.96 1.37 -1.40
CA ALA A 59 -5.26 1.27 -2.83
C ALA A 59 -4.94 -0.13 -3.41
N ALA A 60 -4.85 -1.15 -2.57
CA ALA A 60 -4.57 -2.52 -3.01
C ALA A 60 -5.79 -3.14 -3.70
N GLY A 61 -5.60 -3.67 -4.91
CA GLY A 61 -6.58 -4.51 -5.59
C GLY A 61 -6.27 -5.99 -5.36
N TRP A 62 -7.27 -6.78 -4.96
CA TRP A 62 -7.17 -8.23 -4.86
C TRP A 62 -8.05 -8.90 -5.94
N SER A 63 -7.44 -9.53 -6.93
CA SER A 63 -8.15 -10.17 -8.06
C SER A 63 -8.76 -11.55 -7.74
N GLY A 64 -8.51 -12.11 -6.55
CA GLY A 64 -9.04 -13.41 -6.12
C GLY A 64 -10.45 -13.41 -5.51
N LEU A 65 -11.17 -12.28 -5.48
CA LEU A 65 -12.57 -12.20 -5.01
C LEU A 65 -13.60 -12.21 -6.17
N ALA A 66 -13.15 -12.39 -7.41
CA ALA A 66 -14.04 -12.62 -8.55
C ALA A 66 -14.43 -14.11 -8.67
N ALA A 67 -14.90 -14.72 -7.59
CA ALA A 67 -15.62 -15.99 -7.62
C ALA A 67 -16.52 -16.07 -6.39
N GLU A 68 -17.78 -16.46 -6.64
CA GLU A 68 -18.86 -16.66 -5.66
C GLU A 68 -19.64 -15.41 -5.26
N SER A 69 -20.51 -15.00 -6.18
CA SER A 69 -21.79 -14.38 -5.83
C SER A 69 -22.91 -15.09 -6.59
N SER A 70 -23.07 -16.39 -6.38
CA SER A 70 -24.37 -17.03 -6.63
C SER A 70 -25.01 -17.29 -5.27
N PRO A 71 -26.09 -16.60 -4.89
CA PRO A 71 -26.83 -16.98 -3.69
C PRO A 71 -27.33 -18.43 -3.84
N PRO A 72 -27.45 -19.20 -2.74
CA PRO A 72 -27.99 -20.54 -2.81
C PRO A 72 -29.42 -20.48 -3.38
N SER A 73 -29.66 -21.23 -4.45
CA SER A 73 -31.02 -21.41 -4.97
C SER A 73 -31.84 -22.14 -3.93
N VAL A 74 -32.79 -21.45 -3.30
CA VAL A 74 -33.80 -22.09 -2.45
C VAL A 74 -34.79 -22.78 -3.38
N ALA A 75 -34.79 -24.11 -3.36
CA ALA A 75 -35.77 -24.95 -4.04
C ALA A 75 -37.10 -24.99 -3.28
#